data_AF-A0A1Y1VVD1-F1
#
_entry.id   AF-A0A1Y1VVD1-F1
#
_cell.length_a   1.000
_cell.length_b   1.000
_cell.length_c   1.000
_cell.angle_alpha   90.00
_cell.angle_beta   90.00
_cell.angle_gamma   90.00
#
_symmetry.space_group_name_H-M   'P 1'
#
loop_
_entity.id
_entity.type
_entity.pdbx_description
1 polymer ?
#
loop_
_entity_poly.entity_id
_entity_poly.type
_entity_poly.pdbx_seq_one_letter_code
_entity_poly.pdbx_strand_id
1 'polypeptide(L)'
;MWLYSTFDNVDGKQARRTGTSSPLGELFDHGCDALNCTIAGIVEASAFGCGISWQTVTIIFLTTSTFFLSTWEEYHTGVLTFAVFACFASGIWGPGSGMFMDAALFVTVLAAVFGHYGVCCWNVYKACKEQNRSFAATLPQLLQYVAYATSCYVWLTTSVSIFHNNHLVLFLVTSGIVFGRIVSKIILAHLTEMPFPSYTVQMVPLVVGAALSFFGLFSARTELLFLVISFLFVTVAYFHWALVVIERFCEFLGINCLTIAPRKNRKKAE
;
A
#
# COMPACT_ATOMS: atom_id res chain seq x y z
N MET A 1 -16.13 -2.76 1.10
CA MET A 1 -15.28 -2.34 2.23
C MET A 1 -15.61 -3.09 3.51
N TRP A 2 -16.82 -2.98 4.08
CA TRP A 2 -17.16 -3.67 5.33
C TRP A 2 -16.94 -5.19 5.33
N LEU A 3 -17.34 -5.88 4.26
CA LEU A 3 -17.11 -7.33 4.13
C LEU A 3 -15.62 -7.69 4.09
N TYR A 4 -14.83 -6.96 3.30
CA TYR A 4 -13.38 -7.16 3.22
C TYR A 4 -12.76 -7.00 4.61
N SER A 5 -12.94 -5.84 5.25
CA SER A 5 -12.30 -5.56 6.55
C SER A 5 -12.74 -6.55 7.62
N THR A 6 -13.97 -7.04 7.54
CA THR A 6 -14.47 -8.05 8.48
C THR A 6 -13.78 -9.38 8.27
N PHE A 7 -13.68 -9.86 7.04
CA PHE A 7 -13.07 -11.17 6.74
C PHE A 7 -11.55 -11.17 6.86
N ASP A 8 -10.92 -10.05 6.52
CA ASP A 8 -9.51 -9.78 6.75
C ASP A 8 -9.16 -9.97 8.24
N ASN A 9 -9.84 -9.26 9.15
CA ASN A 9 -9.64 -9.38 10.60
C ASN A 9 -9.98 -10.76 11.23
N VAL A 10 -10.50 -11.73 10.48
CA VAL A 10 -10.81 -13.08 10.98
C VAL A 10 -9.58 -14.00 10.92
N ASP A 11 -8.68 -13.81 9.98
CA ASP A 11 -7.61 -14.76 9.68
C ASP A 11 -6.61 -14.91 10.85
N GLY A 12 -6.17 -13.82 11.48
CA GLY A 12 -5.25 -13.82 12.60
C GLY A 12 -5.89 -14.38 13.87
N LYS A 13 -7.19 -14.09 14.09
CA LYS A 13 -7.95 -14.70 15.19
C LYS A 13 -8.05 -16.21 15.00
N GLN A 14 -8.33 -16.65 13.78
CA GLN A 14 -8.42 -18.06 13.46
C GLN A 14 -7.06 -18.75 13.57
N ALA A 15 -5.98 -18.15 13.07
CA ALA A 15 -4.62 -18.66 13.16
C ALA A 15 -4.17 -18.84 14.63
N ARG A 16 -4.48 -17.87 15.51
CA ARG A 16 -4.22 -18.00 16.96
C ARG A 16 -5.03 -19.12 17.59
N ARG A 17 -6.31 -19.25 17.22
CA ARG A 17 -7.19 -20.33 17.72
C ARG A 17 -6.70 -21.72 17.30
N THR A 18 -6.19 -21.87 16.09
CA THR A 18 -5.67 -23.14 15.56
C THR A 18 -4.20 -23.39 15.91
N GLY A 19 -3.49 -22.36 16.41
CA GLY A 19 -2.06 -22.44 16.71
C GLY A 19 -1.19 -22.48 15.45
N THR A 20 -1.63 -21.84 14.36
CA THR A 20 -0.99 -21.85 13.04
C THR A 20 -0.55 -20.46 12.57
N SER A 21 -0.31 -19.53 13.51
CA SER A 21 0.32 -18.23 13.20
C SER A 21 1.72 -18.45 12.62
N SER A 22 2.06 -17.70 11.56
CA SER A 22 3.37 -17.80 10.89
C SER A 22 3.74 -16.48 10.23
N PRO A 23 5.05 -16.21 9.99
CA PRO A 23 5.50 -15.07 9.20
C PRO A 23 4.91 -15.02 7.79
N LEU A 24 4.65 -16.18 7.18
CA LEU A 24 3.98 -16.25 5.87
C LEU A 24 2.54 -15.71 5.95
N GLY A 25 1.83 -16.01 7.04
CA GLY A 25 0.49 -15.50 7.28
C GLY A 25 0.49 -13.97 7.36
N GLU A 26 1.39 -13.41 8.16
CA GLU A 26 1.57 -11.95 8.30
C GLU A 26 1.97 -11.28 6.98
N LEU A 27 2.89 -11.87 6.22
CA LEU A 27 3.27 -11.37 4.89
C LEU A 27 2.08 -11.35 3.92
N PHE A 28 1.24 -12.38 3.96
CA PHE A 28 0.10 -12.52 3.06
C PHE A 28 -1.01 -11.54 3.43
N ASP A 29 -1.33 -11.43 4.71
CA ASP A 29 -2.32 -10.50 5.28
C ASP A 29 -1.96 -9.04 4.94
N HIS A 30 -0.82 -8.56 5.44
CA HIS A 30 -0.36 -7.18 5.21
C HIS A 30 -0.06 -6.91 3.73
N GLY A 31 0.34 -7.94 2.96
CA GLY A 31 0.55 -7.85 1.52
C GLY A 31 -0.75 -7.62 0.74
N CYS A 32 -1.84 -8.27 1.14
CA CYS A 32 -3.17 -8.05 0.57
C CYS A 32 -3.69 -6.66 0.93
N ASP A 33 -3.50 -6.22 2.17
CA ASP A 33 -3.84 -4.87 2.61
C ASP A 33 -3.13 -3.79 1.79
N ALA A 34 -1.85 -4.00 1.45
CA ALA A 34 -1.09 -3.08 0.63
C ALA A 34 -1.70 -2.88 -0.77
N LEU A 35 -2.14 -3.97 -1.42
CA LEU A 35 -2.84 -3.89 -2.71
C LEU A 35 -4.23 -3.27 -2.55
N ASN A 36 -4.93 -3.63 -1.47
CA ASN A 36 -6.28 -3.17 -1.22
C ASN A 36 -6.35 -1.68 -0.90
N CYS A 37 -5.27 -1.05 -0.40
CA CYS A 37 -5.20 0.41 -0.19
C CYS A 37 -5.69 1.22 -1.40
N THR A 38 -5.28 0.83 -2.60
CA THR A 38 -5.68 1.56 -3.82
C THR A 38 -7.12 1.28 -4.21
N ILE A 39 -7.56 0.01 -4.13
CA ILE A 39 -8.92 -0.39 -4.47
C ILE A 39 -9.92 0.25 -3.49
N ALA A 40 -9.59 0.25 -2.21
CA ALA A 40 -10.29 0.94 -1.14
C ALA A 40 -10.46 2.43 -1.45
N GLY A 41 -9.37 3.12 -1.80
CA GLY A 41 -9.40 4.54 -2.15
C GLY A 41 -10.25 4.84 -3.40
N ILE A 42 -10.24 3.95 -4.42
CA ILE A 42 -11.11 4.08 -5.59
C ILE A 42 -12.58 3.92 -5.20
N VAL A 43 -12.92 2.92 -4.37
CA VAL A 43 -14.28 2.69 -3.88
C VAL A 43 -14.77 3.84 -3.01
N GLU A 44 -13.90 4.36 -2.14
CA GLU A 44 -14.17 5.52 -1.30
C GLU A 44 -14.43 6.78 -2.14
N ALA A 45 -13.55 7.10 -3.09
CA ALA A 45 -13.74 8.22 -4.01
C ALA A 45 -15.02 8.07 -4.85
N SER A 46 -15.36 6.86 -5.26
CA SER A 46 -16.63 6.57 -5.94
C SER A 46 -17.84 6.78 -5.04
N ALA A 47 -17.76 6.40 -3.76
CA ALA A 47 -18.83 6.58 -2.80
C ALA A 47 -19.10 8.08 -2.52
N PHE A 48 -18.04 8.89 -2.52
CA PHE A 48 -18.14 10.34 -2.42
C PHE A 48 -18.55 11.05 -3.71
N GLY A 49 -18.65 10.33 -4.84
CA GLY A 49 -18.98 10.93 -6.12
C GLY A 49 -17.88 11.83 -6.68
N CYS A 50 -16.61 11.64 -6.27
CA CYS A 50 -15.48 12.45 -6.72
C CYS A 50 -15.19 12.30 -8.23
N GLY A 51 -15.62 11.20 -8.85
CA GLY A 51 -15.43 10.94 -10.28
C GLY A 51 -13.95 10.91 -10.71
N ILE A 52 -13.69 11.32 -11.94
CA ILE A 52 -12.33 11.44 -12.49
C ILE A 52 -11.80 12.83 -12.12
N SER A 53 -11.21 12.97 -10.94
CA SER A 53 -10.79 14.26 -10.41
C SER A 53 -9.53 14.17 -9.55
N TRP A 54 -8.96 15.34 -9.24
CA TRP A 54 -7.86 15.47 -8.29
C TRP A 54 -8.25 15.11 -6.86
N GLN A 55 -9.54 15.15 -6.51
CA GLN A 55 -10.02 14.67 -5.21
C GLN A 55 -9.79 13.15 -5.10
N THR A 56 -10.13 12.38 -6.13
CA THR A 56 -9.87 10.93 -6.21
C THR A 56 -8.38 10.61 -6.08
N VAL A 57 -7.53 11.37 -6.79
CA VAL A 57 -6.07 11.22 -6.69
C VAL A 57 -5.60 11.50 -5.26
N THR A 58 -6.09 12.57 -4.63
CA THR A 58 -5.71 12.95 -3.27
C THR A 58 -6.10 11.89 -2.25
N ILE A 59 -7.32 11.35 -2.33
CA ILE A 59 -7.79 10.25 -1.46
C ILE A 59 -6.83 9.07 -1.55
N ILE A 60 -6.52 8.61 -2.76
CA ILE A 60 -5.67 7.43 -2.94
C ILE A 60 -4.26 7.67 -2.43
N PHE A 61 -3.67 8.83 -2.72
CA PHE A 61 -2.33 9.16 -2.22
C PHE A 61 -2.30 9.28 -0.69
N LEU A 62 -3.37 9.75 -0.08
CA LEU A 62 -3.52 9.80 1.37
C LEU A 62 -3.60 8.39 1.97
N THR A 63 -4.37 7.50 1.36
CA THR A 63 -4.45 6.09 1.78
C THR A 63 -3.10 5.39 1.63
N THR A 64 -2.40 5.54 0.49
CA THR A 64 -1.10 4.87 0.29
C THR A 64 0.01 5.45 1.16
N SER A 65 0.00 6.75 1.45
CA SER A 65 1.02 7.37 2.31
C SER A 65 0.85 7.01 3.77
N THR A 66 -0.39 6.98 4.27
CA THR A 66 -0.67 6.53 5.64
C THR A 66 -0.25 5.07 5.82
N PHE A 67 -0.59 4.19 4.87
CA PHE A 67 -0.19 2.79 4.91
C PHE A 67 1.33 2.60 4.79
N PHE A 68 2.00 3.32 3.88
CA PHE A 68 3.46 3.29 3.78
C PHE A 68 4.15 3.66 5.09
N LEU A 69 3.69 4.73 5.75
CA LEU A 69 4.27 5.18 7.01
C LEU A 69 4.01 4.20 8.15
N SER A 70 2.84 3.55 8.18
CA SER A 70 2.54 2.47 9.12
C SER A 70 3.49 1.28 8.92
N THR A 71 3.73 0.86 7.68
CA THR A 71 4.69 -0.24 7.39
C THR A 71 6.13 0.18 7.70
N TRP A 72 6.50 1.43 7.40
CA TRP A 72 7.82 1.96 7.74
C TRP A 72 8.02 2.01 9.26
N GLU A 73 6.99 2.39 10.02
CA GLU A 73 6.99 2.31 11.47
C GLU A 73 7.17 0.87 11.95
N GLU A 74 6.34 -0.06 11.46
CA GLU A 74 6.40 -1.48 11.78
C GLU A 74 7.79 -2.08 11.58
N TYR A 75 8.47 -1.73 10.48
CA TYR A 75 9.83 -2.20 10.21
C TYR A 75 10.81 -1.86 11.35
N HIS A 76 10.63 -0.72 12.04
CA HIS A 76 11.50 -0.28 13.13
C HIS A 76 10.99 -0.67 14.52
N THR A 77 9.67 -0.73 14.72
CA THR A 77 9.02 -0.96 16.03
C THR A 77 8.61 -2.41 16.25
N GLY A 78 8.43 -3.19 15.19
CA GLY A 78 7.82 -4.52 15.20
C GLY A 78 6.32 -4.52 15.47
N VAL A 79 5.66 -3.36 15.41
CA VAL A 79 4.22 -3.23 15.65
C VAL A 79 3.61 -2.38 14.55
N LEU A 80 2.66 -2.96 13.81
CA LEU A 80 1.87 -2.22 12.83
C LEU A 80 0.82 -1.36 13.53
N THR A 81 1.07 -0.05 13.56
CA THR A 81 0.07 0.93 14.00
C THR A 81 -0.83 1.26 12.81
N PHE A 82 -2.05 0.72 12.81
CA PHE A 82 -3.06 1.12 11.83
C PHE A 82 -3.51 2.56 12.08
N ALA A 83 -3.54 3.35 11.01
CA ALA A 83 -4.22 4.63 11.04
C ALA A 83 -5.72 4.37 11.27
N VAL A 84 -6.24 4.70 12.45
CA VAL A 84 -7.70 4.77 12.65
C VAL A 84 -8.20 6.03 11.95
N PHE A 85 -8.20 6.03 10.62
CA PHE A 85 -9.02 6.93 9.83
C PHE A 85 -10.29 6.21 9.40
N ALA A 86 -11.02 5.75 10.41
CA ALA A 86 -12.39 5.30 10.23
C ALA A 86 -13.28 6.52 9.99
N CYS A 87 -13.77 6.65 8.76
CA CYS A 87 -15.20 6.83 8.50
C CYS A 87 -15.95 7.91 9.30
N PHE A 88 -15.42 9.13 9.46
CA PHE A 88 -16.28 10.23 9.93
C PHE A 88 -17.20 10.80 8.84
N ALA A 89 -17.00 10.44 7.57
CA ALA A 89 -17.78 11.00 6.47
C ALA A 89 -18.75 10.02 5.79
N SER A 90 -18.48 8.70 5.77
CA SER A 90 -19.23 7.77 4.91
C SER A 90 -20.58 7.29 5.45
N GLY A 91 -20.86 7.46 6.74
CA GLY A 91 -22.09 6.94 7.38
C GLY A 91 -23.13 7.99 7.82
N ILE A 92 -22.73 9.26 7.97
CA ILE A 92 -23.60 10.32 8.52
C ILE A 92 -24.00 11.33 7.44
N TRP A 93 -23.23 11.44 6.36
CA TRP A 93 -23.37 12.54 5.40
C TRP A 93 -23.41 11.96 3.99
N GLY A 94 -24.58 12.00 3.37
CA GLY A 94 -24.75 11.67 1.95
C GLY A 94 -23.96 12.64 1.04
N PRO A 95 -24.08 12.52 -0.30
CA PRO A 95 -23.36 13.38 -1.24
C PRO A 95 -23.73 14.85 -0.99
N GLY A 96 -22.87 15.54 -0.24
CA GLY A 96 -22.98 16.96 0.05
C GLY A 96 -22.51 17.79 -1.14
N SER A 97 -22.76 19.10 -1.09
CA SER A 97 -22.22 20.04 -2.08
C SER A 97 -20.69 19.95 -2.17
N GLY A 98 -20.10 20.30 -3.31
CA GLY A 98 -18.64 20.22 -3.53
C GLY A 98 -17.80 20.90 -2.44
N MET A 99 -18.30 22.02 -1.89
CA MET A 99 -17.65 22.75 -0.79
C MET A 99 -17.51 21.92 0.50
N PHE A 100 -18.45 21.01 0.76
CA PHE A 100 -18.39 20.11 1.92
C PHE A 100 -17.33 19.02 1.72
N MET A 101 -17.23 18.46 0.50
CA MET A 101 -16.21 17.46 0.18
C MET A 101 -14.80 18.04 0.26
N ASP A 102 -14.60 19.27 -0.22
CA ASP A 102 -13.31 19.94 -0.12
C ASP A 102 -12.91 20.20 1.34
N ALA A 103 -13.86 20.62 2.18
CA ALA A 103 -13.63 20.81 3.61
C ALA A 103 -13.34 19.49 4.33
N ALA A 104 -14.07 18.42 4.02
CA ALA A 104 -13.86 17.10 4.59
C ALA A 104 -12.47 16.56 4.22
N LEU A 105 -12.11 16.62 2.93
CA LEU A 105 -10.79 16.19 2.45
C LEU A 105 -9.67 17.01 3.09
N PHE A 106 -9.84 18.33 3.22
CA PHE A 106 -8.88 19.19 3.91
C PHE A 106 -8.67 18.77 5.36
N VAL A 107 -9.75 18.50 6.11
CA VAL A 107 -9.67 18.01 7.49
C VAL A 107 -8.97 16.65 7.56
N THR A 108 -9.28 15.73 6.64
CA THR A 108 -8.62 14.41 6.58
C THR A 108 -7.13 14.54 6.30
N VAL A 109 -6.73 15.41 5.38
CA VAL A 109 -5.31 15.69 5.09
C VAL A 109 -4.61 16.26 6.33
N LEU A 110 -5.21 17.24 7.02
CA LEU A 110 -4.65 17.79 8.25
C LEU A 110 -4.49 16.70 9.32
N ALA A 111 -5.51 15.86 9.50
CA ALA A 111 -5.47 14.79 10.49
C ALA A 111 -4.39 13.75 10.15
N ALA A 112 -4.21 13.40 8.87
CA ALA A 112 -3.13 12.49 8.46
C ALA A 112 -1.75 13.09 8.73
N VAL A 113 -1.52 14.35 8.34
CA VAL A 113 -0.23 15.02 8.49
C VAL A 113 0.13 15.29 9.94
N PHE A 114 -0.78 15.89 10.71
CA PHE A 114 -0.51 16.29 12.10
C PHE A 114 -0.80 15.19 13.12
N GLY A 115 -1.61 14.20 12.75
CA GLY A 115 -1.86 13.02 13.56
C GLY A 115 -0.95 11.86 13.16
N HIS A 116 -1.37 11.10 12.15
CA HIS A 116 -0.75 9.82 11.81
C HIS A 116 0.74 9.93 11.48
N TYR A 117 1.13 10.87 10.61
CA TYR A 117 2.53 10.98 10.19
C TYR A 117 3.42 11.38 11.38
N GLY A 118 2.94 12.31 12.20
CA GLY A 118 3.62 12.72 13.43
C GLY A 118 3.79 11.56 14.40
N VAL A 119 2.75 10.75 14.60
CA VAL A 119 2.78 9.56 15.47
C VAL A 119 3.76 8.51 14.93
N CYS A 120 3.73 8.17 13.64
CA CYS A 120 4.68 7.22 13.04
C CYS A 120 6.13 7.70 13.20
N CYS A 121 6.40 8.99 12.92
CA CYS A 121 7.72 9.56 13.10
C CYS A 121 8.19 9.50 14.56
N TRP A 122 7.30 9.81 15.50
CA TRP A 122 7.58 9.75 16.93
C TRP A 122 7.89 8.31 17.40
N ASN A 123 7.11 7.33 16.94
CA ASN A 123 7.31 5.93 17.29
C ASN A 123 8.63 5.39 16.75
N VAL A 124 8.98 5.70 15.49
CA VAL A 124 10.28 5.33 14.92
C VAL A 124 11.42 6.05 15.63
N TYR A 125 11.28 7.34 15.96
CA TYR A 125 12.26 8.07 16.76
C TYR A 125 12.50 7.39 18.11
N LYS A 126 11.43 7.02 18.81
CA LYS A 126 11.50 6.33 20.10
C LYS A 126 12.19 4.97 19.98
N ALA A 127 11.82 4.16 19.00
CA ALA A 127 12.45 2.87 18.73
C ALA A 127 13.95 3.01 18.39
N CYS A 128 14.31 3.99 17.56
CA CYS A 128 15.71 4.29 17.26
C CYS A 128 16.50 4.66 18.52
N LYS A 129 15.93 5.50 19.38
CA LYS A 129 16.55 5.91 20.64
C LYS A 129 16.75 4.73 21.59
N GLU A 130 15.77 3.85 21.72
CA GLU A 130 15.88 2.62 22.54
C GLU A 130 16.94 1.65 22.00
N GLN A 131 17.14 1.60 20.68
CA GLN A 131 18.14 0.77 20.02
C GLN A 131 19.51 1.44 19.85
N ASN A 132 19.72 2.65 20.40
CA ASN A 132 20.93 3.48 20.19
C ASN A 132 21.29 3.70 18.70
N ARG A 133 20.27 3.83 17.84
CA ARG A 133 20.40 4.11 16.40
C ARG A 133 19.98 5.55 16.10
N SER A 134 20.52 6.11 15.01
CA SER A 134 20.15 7.45 14.57
C SER A 134 18.81 7.43 13.81
N PHE A 135 17.84 8.21 14.29
CA PHE A 135 16.59 8.45 13.56
C PHE A 135 16.85 9.09 12.18
N ALA A 136 17.84 9.99 12.07
CA ALA A 136 18.14 10.62 10.78
C ALA A 136 18.59 9.61 9.72
N ALA A 137 19.17 8.48 10.12
CA ALA A 137 19.57 7.42 9.21
C ALA A 137 18.38 6.65 8.61
N THR A 138 17.18 6.76 9.18
CA THR A 138 15.96 6.12 8.66
C THR A 138 15.25 6.98 7.62
N LEU A 139 15.43 8.31 7.65
CA LEU A 139 14.75 9.25 6.75
C LEU A 139 14.98 8.99 5.24
N PRO A 140 16.17 8.57 4.76
CA PRO A 140 16.35 8.23 3.36
C PRO A 140 15.44 7.09 2.86
N GLN A 141 14.91 6.25 3.76
CA GLN A 141 13.97 5.18 3.41
C GLN A 141 12.64 5.74 2.88
N LEU A 142 12.26 6.96 3.31
CA LEU A 142 11.06 7.65 2.84
C LEU A 142 11.18 8.12 1.38
N LEU A 143 12.41 8.26 0.86
CA LEU A 143 12.65 8.73 -0.52
C LEU A 143 12.02 7.82 -1.56
N GLN A 144 11.87 6.52 -1.28
CA GLN A 144 11.21 5.60 -2.19
C GLN A 144 9.73 5.94 -2.38
N TYR A 145 9.02 6.29 -1.30
CA TYR A 145 7.63 6.74 -1.39
C TYR A 145 7.53 8.12 -2.06
N VAL A 146 8.45 9.04 -1.74
CA VAL A 146 8.52 10.34 -2.40
C VAL A 146 8.72 10.16 -3.90
N ALA A 147 9.64 9.31 -4.34
CA ALA A 147 9.86 9.03 -5.76
C ALA A 147 8.62 8.42 -6.43
N TYR A 148 7.91 7.51 -5.75
CA TYR A 148 6.64 6.95 -6.21
C TYR A 148 5.58 8.03 -6.40
N ALA A 149 5.35 8.84 -5.36
CA ALA A 149 4.34 9.89 -5.35
C ALA A 149 4.64 10.98 -6.39
N THR A 150 5.88 11.45 -6.46
CA THR A 150 6.31 12.45 -7.44
C THR A 150 6.18 11.94 -8.86
N SER A 151 6.57 10.69 -9.15
CA SER A 151 6.41 10.11 -10.48
C SER A 151 4.93 10.07 -10.89
N CYS A 152 4.06 9.61 -9.99
CA CYS A 152 2.63 9.56 -10.26
C CYS A 152 2.04 10.96 -10.47
N TYR A 153 2.40 11.93 -9.62
CA TYR A 153 1.93 13.31 -9.72
C TYR A 153 2.39 13.98 -11.03
N VAL A 154 3.67 13.86 -11.38
CA VAL A 154 4.22 14.44 -12.62
C VAL A 154 3.54 13.84 -13.84
N TRP A 155 3.37 12.52 -13.89
CA TRP A 155 2.67 11.88 -15.01
C TRP A 155 1.21 12.38 -15.10
N LEU A 156 0.47 12.38 -14.00
CA LEU A 156 -0.93 12.81 -13.99
C LEU A 156 -1.13 14.28 -14.38
N THR A 157 -0.24 15.18 -13.94
CA THR A 157 -0.33 16.62 -14.24
C THR A 157 0.04 16.97 -15.67
N THR A 158 0.93 16.19 -16.29
CA THR A 158 1.41 16.44 -17.66
C THR A 158 0.78 15.53 -18.71
N SER A 159 -0.07 14.59 -18.27
CA SER A 159 -0.68 13.58 -19.13
C SER A 159 -1.57 14.20 -20.20
N VAL A 160 -1.54 13.61 -21.39
CA VAL A 160 -2.37 14.04 -22.53
C VAL A 160 -3.70 13.28 -22.63
N SER A 161 -3.84 12.13 -21.95
CA SER A 161 -5.01 11.24 -22.11
C SER A 161 -5.60 10.69 -20.81
N ILE A 162 -4.86 10.66 -19.69
CA ILE A 162 -5.30 9.92 -18.50
C ILE A 162 -6.60 10.47 -17.92
N PHE A 163 -6.67 11.79 -17.71
CA PHE A 163 -7.89 12.47 -17.27
C PHE A 163 -8.93 12.60 -18.39
N HIS A 164 -8.48 13.02 -19.57
CA HIS A 164 -9.38 13.40 -20.67
C HIS A 164 -10.09 12.20 -21.32
N ASN A 165 -9.46 11.03 -21.34
CA ASN A 165 -9.98 9.83 -22.02
C ASN A 165 -10.40 8.72 -21.05
N ASN A 166 -10.63 9.04 -19.77
CA ASN A 166 -11.09 8.09 -18.77
C ASN A 166 -10.14 6.89 -18.54
N HIS A 167 -8.83 7.13 -18.48
CA HIS A 167 -7.84 6.09 -18.14
C HIS A 167 -7.36 6.17 -16.69
N LEU A 168 -7.93 7.06 -15.87
CA LEU A 168 -7.50 7.28 -14.48
C LEU A 168 -7.56 6.01 -13.63
N VAL A 169 -8.63 5.21 -13.73
CA VAL A 169 -8.73 3.96 -12.94
C VAL A 169 -7.63 2.98 -13.30
N LEU A 170 -7.32 2.80 -14.59
CA LEU A 170 -6.22 1.94 -15.04
C LEU A 170 -4.88 2.45 -14.48
N PHE A 171 -4.66 3.76 -14.51
CA PHE A 171 -3.48 4.38 -13.93
C PHE A 171 -3.36 4.09 -12.43
N LEU A 172 -4.43 4.34 -11.68
CA LEU A 172 -4.46 4.16 -10.23
C LEU A 172 -4.23 2.70 -9.85
N VAL A 173 -4.88 1.74 -10.51
CA VAL A 173 -4.65 0.31 -10.26
C VAL A 173 -3.21 -0.08 -10.60
N THR A 174 -2.65 0.44 -11.70
CA THR A 174 -1.25 0.20 -12.08
C THR A 174 -0.30 0.72 -11.00
N SER A 175 -0.46 1.98 -10.56
CA SER A 175 0.35 2.55 -9.48
C SER A 175 0.14 1.82 -8.16
N GLY A 176 -1.09 1.36 -7.88
CA GLY A 176 -1.43 0.58 -6.70
C GLY A 176 -0.71 -0.77 -6.61
N ILE A 177 -0.53 -1.47 -7.74
CA ILE A 177 0.27 -2.70 -7.77
C ILE A 177 1.76 -2.40 -7.51
N VAL A 178 2.28 -1.29 -8.05
CA VAL A 178 3.64 -0.84 -7.75
C VAL A 178 3.79 -0.50 -6.27
N PHE A 179 2.81 0.18 -5.68
CA PHE A 179 2.76 0.48 -4.25
C PHE A 179 2.72 -0.80 -3.41
N GLY A 180 1.83 -1.74 -3.74
CA GLY A 180 1.77 -3.04 -3.08
C GLY A 180 3.11 -3.76 -3.13
N ARG A 181 3.81 -3.72 -4.28
CA ARG A 181 5.17 -4.26 -4.41
C ARG A 181 6.15 -3.61 -3.44
N ILE A 182 6.15 -2.27 -3.34
CA ILE A 182 7.04 -1.52 -2.43
C ILE A 182 6.83 -1.99 -1.00
N VAL A 183 5.58 -2.00 -0.55
CA VAL A 183 5.22 -2.32 0.83
C VAL A 183 5.46 -3.80 1.14
N SER A 184 5.07 -4.74 0.27
CA SER A 184 5.35 -6.16 0.48
C SER A 184 6.85 -6.47 0.57
N LYS A 185 7.75 -5.68 -0.05
CA LYS A 185 9.20 -5.83 0.20
C LYS A 185 9.58 -5.40 1.61
N ILE A 186 9.02 -4.31 2.11
CA ILE A 186 9.33 -3.79 3.45
C ILE A 186 8.85 -4.79 4.50
N ILE A 187 7.63 -5.31 4.35
CA ILE A 187 7.08 -6.37 5.21
C ILE A 187 7.97 -7.62 5.17
N LEU A 188 8.35 -8.08 3.96
CA LEU A 188 9.27 -9.20 3.82
C LEU A 188 10.60 -8.93 4.56
N ALA A 189 11.17 -7.74 4.40
CA ALA A 189 12.44 -7.39 5.05
C ALA A 189 12.32 -7.35 6.57
N HIS A 190 11.20 -6.84 7.10
CA HIS A 190 10.89 -6.91 8.52
C HIS A 190 10.85 -8.35 9.03
N LEU A 191 10.04 -9.20 8.40
CA LEU A 191 9.81 -10.60 8.79
C LEU A 191 11.07 -11.49 8.70
N THR A 192 12.02 -11.11 7.86
CA THR A 192 13.26 -11.86 7.62
C THR A 192 14.49 -11.16 8.19
N GLU A 193 14.30 -10.07 8.95
CA GLU A 193 15.37 -9.25 9.53
C GLU A 193 16.40 -8.76 8.49
N MET A 194 15.98 -8.57 7.23
CA MET A 194 16.81 -8.04 6.17
C MET A 194 16.91 -6.52 6.22
N PRO A 195 17.95 -5.91 5.63
CA PRO A 195 18.02 -4.46 5.46
C PRO A 195 16.83 -3.88 4.68
N PHE A 196 16.50 -2.62 4.98
CA PHE A 196 15.38 -1.92 4.35
C PHE A 196 15.53 -1.90 2.82
N PRO A 197 14.53 -2.36 2.05
CA PRO A 197 14.59 -2.41 0.60
C PRO A 197 14.26 -1.04 0.00
N SER A 198 15.26 -0.37 -0.58
CA SER A 198 15.14 0.99 -1.13
C SER A 198 14.76 1.08 -2.62
N TYR A 199 14.60 -0.08 -3.30
CA TYR A 199 14.34 -0.13 -4.74
C TYR A 199 13.44 -1.29 -5.14
N THR A 200 12.63 -1.07 -6.18
CA THR A 200 11.88 -2.13 -6.88
C THR A 200 11.79 -1.84 -8.37
N VAL A 201 11.94 -2.86 -9.22
CA VAL A 201 11.93 -2.69 -10.68
C VAL A 201 10.58 -2.20 -11.21
N GLN A 202 9.49 -2.52 -10.51
CA GLN A 202 8.13 -2.07 -10.81
C GLN A 202 7.96 -0.54 -10.71
N MET A 203 8.92 0.20 -10.13
CA MET A 203 8.93 1.67 -10.17
C MET A 203 9.33 2.24 -11.53
N VAL A 204 10.10 1.48 -12.34
CA VAL A 204 10.66 1.95 -13.61
C VAL A 204 9.57 2.47 -14.56
N PRO A 205 8.45 1.76 -14.80
CA PRO A 205 7.40 2.26 -15.68
C PRO A 205 6.78 3.59 -15.22
N LEU A 206 6.66 3.82 -13.90
CA LEU A 206 6.13 5.08 -13.37
C LEU A 206 7.10 6.24 -13.59
N VAL A 207 8.39 6.03 -13.32
CA VAL A 207 9.43 7.06 -13.52
C VAL A 207 9.58 7.39 -15.00
N VAL A 208 9.64 6.36 -15.85
CA VAL A 208 9.77 6.53 -17.31
C VAL A 208 8.52 7.19 -17.88
N GLY A 209 7.32 6.73 -17.50
CA GLY A 209 6.06 7.34 -17.95
C GLY A 209 5.95 8.80 -17.53
N ALA A 210 6.33 9.14 -16.29
CA ALA A 210 6.38 10.52 -15.81
C ALA A 210 7.33 11.38 -16.64
N ALA A 211 8.54 10.89 -16.94
CA ALA A 211 9.51 11.61 -17.76
C ALA A 211 9.00 11.82 -19.20
N LEU A 212 8.49 10.76 -19.84
CA LEU A 212 7.95 10.83 -21.20
C LEU A 212 6.77 11.81 -21.29
N SER A 213 5.89 11.79 -20.30
CA SER A 213 4.76 12.72 -20.18
C SER A 213 5.25 14.16 -19.98
N PHE A 214 6.20 14.38 -19.06
CA PHE A 214 6.76 15.70 -18.75
C PHE A 214 7.43 16.37 -19.96
N PHE A 215 8.16 15.60 -20.76
CA PHE A 215 8.80 16.10 -21.98
C PHE A 215 7.84 16.17 -23.19
N GLY A 216 6.54 15.86 -23.01
CA GLY A 216 5.55 15.93 -24.08
C GLY A 216 5.77 14.90 -25.19
N LEU A 217 6.40 13.76 -24.87
CA LEU A 217 6.74 12.72 -25.85
C LEU A 217 5.59 11.75 -26.12
N PHE A 218 4.49 11.87 -25.39
CA PHE A 218 3.30 11.07 -25.59
C PHE A 218 2.28 11.74 -26.51
N SER A 219 1.78 10.96 -27.48
CA SER A 219 0.42 11.11 -27.99
C SER A 219 -0.58 10.37 -27.09
N ALA A 220 -1.87 10.69 -27.17
CA ALA A 220 -2.91 10.01 -26.38
C ALA A 220 -2.95 8.49 -26.61
N ARG A 221 -2.66 8.01 -27.83
CA ARG A 221 -2.62 6.57 -28.14
C ARG A 221 -1.39 5.90 -27.55
N THR A 222 -0.24 6.52 -27.68
CA THR A 222 1.03 5.97 -27.16
C THR A 222 1.06 5.98 -25.64
N GLU A 223 0.45 6.98 -24.98
CA GLU A 223 0.33 7.02 -23.53
C GLU A 223 -0.53 5.86 -23.00
N LEU A 224 -1.71 5.65 -23.60
CA LEU A 224 -2.56 4.51 -23.23
C LEU A 224 -1.85 3.18 -23.45
N LEU A 225 -1.20 3.00 -24.61
CA LEU A 225 -0.46 1.76 -24.91
C LEU A 225 0.66 1.53 -23.89
N PHE A 226 1.42 2.57 -23.56
CA PHE A 226 2.47 2.51 -22.55
C PHE A 226 1.89 2.15 -21.17
N LEU A 227 0.76 2.75 -20.79
CA LEU A 227 0.09 2.45 -19.53
C LEU A 227 -0.43 1.00 -19.47
N VAL A 228 -1.02 0.48 -20.55
CA VAL A 228 -1.48 -0.92 -20.61
C VAL A 228 -0.30 -1.90 -20.52
N ILE A 229 0.80 -1.63 -21.23
CA ILE A 229 2.02 -2.45 -21.13
C ILE A 229 2.58 -2.39 -19.70
N SER A 230 2.59 -1.21 -19.09
CA SER A 230 3.03 -1.00 -17.72
C SER A 230 2.16 -1.81 -16.75
N PHE A 231 0.84 -1.76 -16.89
CA PHE A 231 -0.11 -2.54 -16.10
C PHE A 231 0.17 -4.05 -16.17
N LEU A 232 0.31 -4.58 -17.39
CA LEU A 232 0.62 -6.00 -17.59
C LEU A 232 1.96 -6.38 -16.95
N PHE A 233 2.99 -5.58 -17.19
CA PHE A 233 4.32 -5.79 -16.61
C PHE A 233 4.28 -5.81 -15.07
N VAL A 234 3.71 -4.79 -14.43
CA VAL A 234 3.70 -4.70 -12.96
C VAL A 234 2.87 -5.83 -12.34
N THR A 235 1.76 -6.21 -12.98
CA THR A 235 0.88 -7.30 -12.54
C THR A 235 1.61 -8.64 -12.59
N VAL A 236 2.15 -9.01 -13.76
CA VAL A 236 2.86 -10.28 -13.94
C VAL A 236 4.07 -10.34 -13.00
N ALA A 237 4.86 -9.27 -12.93
CA ALA A 237 6.04 -9.22 -12.09
C ALA A 237 5.70 -9.29 -10.59
N TYR A 238 4.60 -8.69 -10.15
CA TYR A 238 4.14 -8.79 -8.76
C TYR A 238 3.71 -10.22 -8.41
N PHE A 239 2.80 -10.82 -9.20
CA PHE A 239 2.29 -12.15 -8.90
C PHE A 239 3.36 -13.23 -9.02
N HIS A 240 4.25 -13.15 -10.01
CA HIS A 240 5.40 -14.04 -10.09
C HIS A 240 6.27 -13.95 -8.82
N TRP A 241 6.59 -12.74 -8.37
CA TRP A 241 7.35 -12.55 -7.13
C TRP A 241 6.60 -13.09 -5.90
N ALA A 242 5.31 -12.82 -5.78
CA ALA A 242 4.49 -13.29 -4.66
C ALA A 242 4.47 -14.82 -4.59
N LEU A 243 4.26 -15.50 -5.72
CA LEU A 243 4.27 -16.97 -5.79
C LEU A 243 5.63 -17.54 -5.36
N VAL A 244 6.72 -16.99 -5.86
CA VAL A 244 8.08 -17.42 -5.47
C VAL A 244 8.31 -17.23 -3.97
N VAL A 245 7.93 -16.09 -3.40
CA VAL A 245 8.13 -15.85 -1.97
C VAL A 245 7.27 -16.80 -1.14
N ILE A 246 5.99 -16.98 -1.48
CA ILE A 246 5.09 -17.92 -0.80
C ILE A 246 5.68 -19.34 -0.83
N GLU A 247 6.17 -19.79 -1.98
CA GLU A 247 6.81 -21.10 -2.13
C GLU A 247 8.03 -21.23 -1.21
N ARG A 248 8.94 -20.24 -1.20
CA ARG A 248 10.12 -20.27 -0.33
C ARG A 248 9.78 -20.31 1.16
N PHE A 249 8.76 -19.58 1.58
CA PHE A 249 8.27 -19.66 2.97
C PHE A 249 7.65 -21.01 3.29
N CYS A 250 6.85 -21.56 2.37
CA CYS A 250 6.25 -22.89 2.54
C CYS A 250 7.34 -23.98 2.67
N GLU A 251 8.35 -23.95 1.80
CA GLU A 251 9.51 -24.84 1.86
C GLU A 251 10.26 -24.71 3.18
N PHE A 252 10.57 -23.47 3.60
CA PHE A 252 11.34 -23.20 4.81
C PHE A 252 10.59 -23.59 6.10
N LEU A 253 9.30 -23.27 6.19
CA LEU A 253 8.47 -23.54 7.36
C LEU A 253 7.92 -24.97 7.39
N GLY A 254 8.00 -25.70 6.28
CA GLY A 254 7.40 -27.03 6.15
C GLY A 254 5.87 -27.02 6.22
N ILE A 255 5.25 -25.95 5.72
CA ILE A 255 3.78 -25.77 5.69
C ILE A 255 3.28 -25.64 4.25
N ASN A 256 2.00 -25.91 4.03
CA ASN A 256 1.34 -25.66 2.76
C ASN A 256 0.59 -24.33 2.82
N CYS A 257 0.67 -23.52 1.76
CA CYS A 257 -0.11 -22.30 1.66
C CYS A 257 -1.61 -22.62 1.67
N LEU A 258 -2.41 -21.78 2.32
CA LEU A 258 -3.87 -21.88 2.41
C LEU A 258 -4.41 -23.23 2.94
N THR A 259 -3.59 -24.00 3.65
CA THR A 259 -3.97 -25.32 4.17
C THR A 259 -3.54 -25.46 5.63
N ILE A 260 -4.48 -25.80 6.51
CA ILE A 260 -4.19 -26.15 7.90
C ILE A 260 -4.01 -27.66 7.99
N ALA A 261 -2.82 -28.11 8.38
CA ALA A 261 -2.59 -29.52 8.64
C ALA A 261 -3.47 -30.01 9.80
N PRO A 262 -4.08 -31.20 9.72
CA PRO A 262 -4.80 -31.79 10.83
C PRO A 262 -3.88 -31.88 12.05
N ARG A 263 -4.41 -31.57 13.23
CA ARG A 263 -3.67 -31.64 14.50
C ARG A 263 -3.16 -33.07 14.69
N LYS A 264 -1.89 -33.36 14.36
CA LYS A 264 -1.26 -34.61 14.81
C LYS A 264 -1.38 -34.62 16.33
N ASN A 265 -1.88 -35.71 16.91
CA ASN A 265 -1.88 -35.93 18.36
C ASN A 265 -0.45 -35.71 18.88
N ARG A 266 -0.17 -34.48 19.31
CA ARG A 266 1.09 -34.10 19.93
C ARG A 266 1.05 -34.80 21.27
N LYS A 267 1.56 -36.04 21.30
CA LYS A 267 1.79 -36.76 22.55
C LYS A 267 2.48 -35.77 23.48
N LYS A 268 1.90 -35.55 24.66
CA LYS A 268 2.54 -34.81 25.75
C LYS A 268 3.95 -35.41 25.89
N ALA A 269 4.96 -34.63 25.53
CA ALA A 269 6.29 -34.87 26.04
C ALA A 269 6.23 -34.38 27.49
N GLU A 270 6.39 -35.32 28.40
CA GLU A 270 6.53 -35.11 29.85
C GLU A 270 7.78 -34.28 30.18
#